data_AF-A0A0C9TQ80-F1
#
_entry.id   AF-A0A0C9TQ80-F1
#
_cell.length_a   1.000
_cell.length_b   1.000
_cell.length_c   1.000
_cell.angle_alpha   90.00
_cell.angle_beta   90.00
_cell.angle_gamma   90.00
#
_symmetry.space_group_name_H-M   'P 1'
#
loop_
_entity.id
_entity.type
_entity.pdbx_description
1 polymer ?
#
loop_
_entity_poly.entity_id
_entity_poly.type
_entity_poly.pdbx_seq_one_letter_code
_entity_poly.pdbx_strand_id
1 'polypeptide(L)'
;ERFGVRPCLWQLKVAEALWKGDKDIVCTAGTGMGKTLGFWLPLLFRPEGIQIVVTPLNLLGKQNAALLARVGIQAIAINSETSTSSNFTVSIMIKILKRKADLRTADETQW
;
A
#
# COMPACT_ATOMS: atom_id res chain seq x y z
N GLU A 1 13.85 -0.44 -8.06
CA GLU A 1 13.41 0.74 -7.28
C GLU A 1 11.98 1.11 -7.66
N ARG A 2 11.00 1.03 -6.74
CA ARG A 2 9.60 1.44 -7.05
C ARG A 2 9.31 2.92 -6.76
N PHE A 3 9.88 3.46 -5.67
CA PHE A 3 9.59 4.84 -5.23
C PHE A 3 10.58 5.89 -5.77
N GLY A 4 11.60 5.49 -6.54
CA GLY A 4 12.60 6.40 -7.12
C GLY A 4 13.48 7.13 -6.09
N VAL A 5 13.50 6.65 -4.84
CA VAL A 5 14.28 7.22 -3.74
C VAL A 5 14.90 6.12 -2.89
N ARG A 6 16.09 6.39 -2.33
CA ARG A 6 16.78 5.50 -1.39
C ARG A 6 16.31 5.79 0.04
N PRO A 7 15.74 4.80 0.75
CA PRO A 7 15.40 4.98 2.16
C PRO A 7 16.64 5.16 3.04
N CYS A 8 16.54 6.02 4.05
CA CYS A 8 17.54 6.14 5.09
C CYS A 8 17.38 5.05 6.17
N LEU A 9 18.36 4.95 7.07
CA LEU A 9 18.45 3.84 8.03
C LEU A 9 17.19 3.67 8.89
N TRP A 10 16.62 4.76 9.42
CA TRP A 10 15.46 4.64 10.30
C TRP A 10 14.20 4.20 9.55
N GLN A 11 14.03 4.62 8.28
CA GLN A 11 12.92 4.16 7.43
C GLN A 11 13.02 2.66 7.18
N LEU A 12 14.23 2.15 6.94
CA LEU A 12 14.49 0.71 6.79
C LEU A 12 14.17 -0.06 8.08
N LYS A 13 14.57 0.45 9.25
CA LYS A 13 14.26 -0.18 10.55
C LYS A 13 12.77 -0.27 10.81
N VAL A 14 12.03 0.81 10.51
CA VAL A 14 10.55 0.80 10.63
C VAL A 14 9.94 -0.20 9.65
N ALA A 15 10.40 -0.22 8.40
CA ALA A 15 9.90 -1.15 7.40
C ALA A 15 10.15 -2.61 7.76
N GLU A 16 11.35 -2.93 8.26
CA GLU A 16 11.71 -4.26 8.73
C GLU A 16 10.84 -4.70 9.91
N ALA A 17 10.64 -3.83 10.90
CA ALA A 17 9.82 -4.13 12.05
C ALA A 17 8.35 -4.38 11.65
N LEU A 18 7.79 -3.54 10.77
CA LEU A 18 6.44 -3.72 10.23
C LEU A 18 6.32 -5.01 9.40
N TRP A 19 7.38 -5.37 8.67
CA TRP A 19 7.43 -6.60 7.89
C TRP A 19 7.47 -7.86 8.78
N LYS A 20 8.19 -7.83 9.91
CA LYS A 20 8.18 -8.92 10.91
C LYS A 20 6.79 -9.08 11.52
N GLY A 21 6.15 -7.98 11.89
CA GLY A 21 4.76 -7.98 12.38
C GLY A 21 4.56 -8.73 13.69
N ASP A 22 5.62 -8.90 14.50
CA ASP A 22 5.62 -9.57 15.79
C ASP A 22 5.38 -8.61 16.97
N LYS A 23 5.37 -7.30 16.73
CA LYS A 23 5.28 -6.23 17.74
C LYS A 23 4.56 -5.00 17.22
N ASP A 24 3.98 -4.24 18.15
CA ASP A 24 3.51 -2.88 17.89
C ASP A 24 4.68 -1.89 17.83
N ILE A 25 4.59 -0.92 16.93
CA ILE A 25 5.70 -0.01 16.60
C ILE A 25 5.24 1.44 16.73
N VAL A 26 5.99 2.23 17.49
CA VAL A 26 5.84 3.69 17.56
C VAL A 26 7.04 4.33 16.86
N CYS A 27 6.77 5.13 15.82
CA CYS A 27 7.79 5.87 15.08
C CYS A 27 7.55 7.38 15.22
N THR A 28 8.47 8.08 15.88
CA THR A 28 8.43 9.53 16.04
C THR A 28 9.44 10.19 15.11
N ALA A 29 8.95 11.00 14.18
CA ALA A 29 9.80 11.80 13.30
C ALA A 29 9.10 13.12 12.95
N GLY A 30 9.89 14.19 12.77
CA GLY A 30 9.43 15.51 12.37
C GLY A 30 8.76 15.55 10.99
N THR A 31 8.02 16.61 10.72
CA THR A 31 7.46 16.91 9.40
C THR A 31 8.60 17.13 8.40
N GLY A 32 8.44 16.69 7.15
CA GLY A 32 9.49 16.76 6.13
C GLY A 32 10.56 15.66 6.21
N MET A 33 10.67 14.94 7.33
CA MET A 33 11.68 13.87 7.48
C MET A 33 11.44 12.62 6.61
N GLY A 34 10.30 12.53 5.89
CA GLY A 34 10.01 11.40 5.00
C GLY A 34 9.30 10.22 5.65
N LYS A 35 8.46 10.46 6.68
CA LYS A 35 7.57 9.43 7.29
C LYS A 35 6.78 8.63 6.27
N THR A 36 6.24 9.32 5.27
CA THR A 36 5.44 8.74 4.18
C THR A 36 6.13 7.54 3.55
N LEU A 37 7.42 7.65 3.20
CA LEU A 37 8.16 6.53 2.61
C LEU A 37 8.30 5.35 3.59
N GLY A 38 8.55 5.64 4.87
CA GLY A 38 8.64 4.64 5.94
C GLY A 38 7.37 3.79 6.08
N PHE A 39 6.20 4.41 5.96
CA PHE A 39 4.91 3.69 6.00
C PHE A 39 4.69 2.81 4.77
N TRP A 40 5.16 3.20 3.59
CA TRP A 40 4.86 2.51 2.33
C TRP A 40 5.86 1.42 1.94
N LEU A 41 7.10 1.48 2.45
CA LEU A 41 8.12 0.46 2.23
C LEU A 41 7.64 -0.98 2.50
N PRO A 42 6.92 -1.28 3.61
CA PRO A 42 6.39 -2.62 3.89
C PRO A 42 5.52 -3.21 2.78
N LEU A 43 4.78 -2.40 2.02
CA LEU A 43 3.93 -2.87 0.92
C LEU A 43 4.73 -3.57 -0.19
N LEU A 44 6.02 -3.26 -0.33
CA LEU A 44 6.89 -3.88 -1.32
C LEU A 44 7.21 -5.34 -0.99
N PHE A 45 7.08 -5.72 0.29
CA PHE A 45 7.48 -7.04 0.81
C PHE A 45 6.28 -7.91 1.21
N ARG A 46 5.05 -7.40 1.03
CA ARG A 46 3.80 -8.13 1.27
C ARG A 46 2.84 -7.94 0.08
N PRO A 47 3.04 -8.65 -1.04
CA PRO A 47 2.27 -8.44 -2.28
C PRO A 47 0.76 -8.66 -2.12
N GLU A 48 0.36 -9.50 -1.16
CA GLU A 48 -1.04 -9.79 -0.83
C GLU A 48 -1.55 -9.01 0.40
N GLY A 49 -0.63 -8.28 1.06
CA GLY A 49 -0.92 -7.51 2.26
C GLY A 49 -1.79 -6.30 1.98
N ILE A 50 -2.64 -5.96 2.94
CA ILE A 50 -3.43 -4.73 2.92
C ILE A 50 -2.94 -3.86 4.07
N GLN A 51 -2.65 -2.59 3.78
CA GLN A 51 -2.29 -1.60 4.78
C GLN A 51 -3.40 -0.56 4.90
N ILE A 52 -3.89 -0.39 6.12
CA ILE A 52 -4.90 0.61 6.45
C ILE A 52 -4.19 1.78 7.13
N VAL A 53 -4.29 2.97 6.56
CA VAL A 53 -3.71 4.19 7.12
C VAL A 53 -4.83 5.15 7.49
N VAL A 54 -4.94 5.45 8.77
CA VAL A 54 -5.91 6.42 9.29
C VAL A 54 -5.23 7.78 9.33
N THR A 55 -5.77 8.75 8.61
CA THR A 55 -5.29 10.14 8.60
C THR A 55 -6.43 11.10 8.86
N PRO A 56 -6.25 12.13 9.70
CA PRO A 56 -7.31 13.09 9.99
C PRO A 56 -7.63 14.04 8.81
N LEU A 57 -6.73 14.18 7.82
CA LEU A 57 -6.95 15.06 6.67
C LEU A 57 -7.31 14.26 5.41
N ASN A 58 -8.51 14.50 4.88
CA ASN A 58 -9.00 13.88 3.64
C ASN A 58 -8.07 14.11 2.44
N LEU A 59 -7.46 15.30 2.34
CA LEU A 59 -6.56 15.66 1.24
C LEU A 59 -5.31 14.77 1.21
N LEU A 60 -4.77 14.41 2.38
CA LEU A 60 -3.60 13.52 2.47
C LEU A 60 -3.93 12.12 1.96
N GLY A 61 -5.13 11.61 2.25
CA GLY A 61 -5.59 10.32 1.72
C GLY A 61 -5.61 10.30 0.19
N LYS A 62 -6.21 11.34 -0.43
CA LYS A 62 -6.26 11.47 -1.91
C LYS A 62 -4.86 11.57 -2.52
N GLN A 63 -3.96 12.36 -1.93
CA GLN A 63 -2.56 12.49 -2.39
C GLN A 63 -1.77 11.18 -2.29
N ASN A 64 -1.94 10.45 -1.18
CA ASN A 64 -1.26 9.16 -0.97
C ASN A 64 -1.75 8.10 -1.97
N ALA A 65 -3.06 8.04 -2.24
CA ALA A 65 -3.60 7.11 -3.23
C ALA A 65 -3.02 7.38 -4.64
N ALA A 66 -2.91 8.65 -5.04
CA ALA A 66 -2.29 9.04 -6.30
C ALA A 66 -0.79 8.68 -6.36
N LEU A 67 -0.04 8.88 -5.27
CA LEU A 67 1.37 8.51 -5.18
C LEU A 67 1.57 7.00 -5.34
N LEU A 68 0.74 6.19 -4.67
CA LEU A 68 0.80 4.73 -4.75
C LEU A 68 0.44 4.24 -6.15
N ALA A 69 -0.57 4.83 -6.79
CA ALA A 69 -0.95 4.50 -8.17
C ALA A 69 0.22 4.71 -9.15
N ARG A 70 0.99 5.80 -8.99
CA ARG A 70 2.18 6.10 -9.84
C ARG A 70 3.28 5.05 -9.73
N VAL A 71 3.33 4.29 -8.64
CA VAL A 71 4.32 3.21 -8.43
C VAL A 71 3.72 1.81 -8.62
N GLY A 72 2.54 1.75 -9.24
CA GLY A 72 1.83 0.50 -9.54
C GLY A 72 1.26 -0.21 -8.32
N ILE A 73 1.03 0.51 -7.21
CA ILE A 73 0.39 -0.01 -6.00
C ILE A 73 -1.06 0.50 -5.97
N GLN A 74 -2.00 -0.42 -5.80
CA GLN A 74 -3.42 -0.08 -5.73
C GLN A 74 -3.75 0.51 -4.36
N ALA A 75 -4.41 1.66 -4.35
CA ALA A 75 -4.82 2.35 -3.13
C ALA A 75 -6.14 3.07 -3.36
N ILE A 76 -6.94 3.18 -2.29
CA ILE A 76 -8.21 3.91 -2.28
C ILE A 76 -8.27 4.77 -1.02
N ALA A 77 -8.75 6.01 -1.17
CA ALA A 77 -9.01 6.91 -0.05
C ALA A 77 -10.50 6.80 0.34
N ILE A 78 -10.76 6.36 1.57
CA ILE A 78 -12.11 6.25 2.13
C ILE A 78 -12.33 7.40 3.12
N ASN A 79 -13.38 8.19 2.91
CA ASN A 79 -13.85 9.25 3.79
C ASN A 79 -15.38 9.36 3.70
N SER A 80 -15.97 10.35 4.38
CA SER A 80 -17.43 10.57 4.37
C SER A 80 -18.03 10.75 2.98
N GLU A 81 -17.29 11.34 2.02
CA GLU A 81 -17.75 11.55 0.64
C GLU A 81 -17.66 10.26 -0.20
N THR A 82 -16.72 9.36 0.12
CA THR A 82 -16.45 8.14 -0.66
C THR A 82 -16.93 6.85 0.02
N SER A 83 -17.67 6.97 1.13
CA SER A 83 -18.23 5.85 1.90
C SER A 83 -19.46 5.24 1.21
N THR A 84 -19.25 4.59 0.07
CA THR A 84 -20.31 3.93 -0.71
C THR A 84 -20.09 2.41 -0.76
N SER A 85 -21.17 1.63 -0.82
CA SER A 85 -21.11 0.16 -0.90
C SER A 85 -20.20 -0.34 -2.02
N SER A 86 -20.18 0.36 -3.17
CA SER A 86 -19.30 0.04 -4.30
C SER A 86 -17.82 0.07 -3.91
N ASN A 87 -17.37 1.09 -3.19
CA ASN A 87 -15.96 1.21 -2.78
C ASN A 87 -15.54 0.12 -1.77
N PHE A 88 -16.48 -0.39 -0.97
CA PHE A 88 -16.23 -1.51 -0.07
C PHE A 88 -16.21 -2.87 -0.80
N THR A 89 -16.99 -3.03 -1.88
CA THR A 89 -17.07 -4.26 -2.68
C THR A 89 -15.89 -4.45 -3.65
N VAL A 90 -15.32 -3.36 -4.17
CA VAL A 90 -14.24 -3.36 -5.19
C VAL A 90 -13.00 -4.17 -4.78
N SER A 91 -12.70 -4.26 -3.48
CA SER A 91 -11.55 -5.03 -2.97
C SER A 91 -11.66 -6.54 -3.20
N ILE A 92 -12.89 -7.08 -3.32
CA ILE A 92 -13.14 -8.52 -3.54
C ILE A 92 -13.05 -8.87 -5.03
N MET A 93 -13.63 -8.05 -5.91
CA MET A 93 -13.65 -8.32 -7.35
C MET A 93 -12.27 -8.24 -8.01
N ILE A 94 -11.43 -7.28 -7.61
CA ILE A 94 -10.07 -7.16 -8.18
C ILE A 94 -9.22 -8.38 -7.84
N LYS A 95 -9.36 -8.95 -6.63
CA LYS A 95 -8.69 -10.21 -6.27
C LYS A 95 -9.14 -11.38 -7.16
N ILE A 96 -10.45 -11.50 -7.42
CA ILE A 96 -11.00 -12.55 -8.28
C ILE A 96 -10.51 -12.40 -9.73
N LEU A 97 -10.52 -11.18 -10.27
CA LEU A 97 -10.12 -10.92 -11.65
C LEU A 97 -8.62 -11.15 -11.86
N LYS A 98 -7.76 -10.72 -10.91
CA LYS A 98 -6.32 -11.03 -10.97
C LYS A 98 -6.05 -12.53 -10.90
N ARG A 99 -6.72 -13.26 -9.99
CA ARG A 99 -6.62 -14.73 -9.92
C ARG A 99 -7.01 -15.40 -11.24
N LYS A 100 -8.08 -14.91 -11.89
CA LYS A 100 -8.53 -15.42 -13.19
C LYS A 100 -7.55 -15.11 -14.33
N ALA A 101 -6.86 -13.97 -14.28
CA ALA A 101 -5.86 -13.59 -15.25
C ALA A 101 -4.57 -14.43 -15.11
N ASP A 102 -4.08 -14.64 -13.89
CA ASP A 102 -2.90 -15.46 -13.60
C ASP A 102 -3.12 -16.95 -13.96
N LEU A 103 -4.34 -17.47 -13.76
CA LEU A 103 -4.69 -18.83 -14.18
C LEU A 103 -4.75 -18.97 -15.71
N ARG A 104 -5.12 -17.92 -16.45
CA ARG A 104 -5.12 -17.94 -17.92
C ARG A 104 -3.72 -17.91 -18.49
N THR A 105 -2.82 -17.10 -17.93
CA THR A 105 -1.43 -17.01 -18.41
C THR A 105 -0.61 -18.27 -18.10
N ALA A 106 -0.93 -18.99 -17.01
CA ALA A 106 -0.32 -20.28 -16.69
C ALA A 106 -0.72 -21.41 -17.67
N ASP A 107 -1.91 -21.33 -18.26
CA ASP A 107 -2.41 -22.29 -19.25
C ASP A 107 -1.79 -22.06 -20.64
N GLU A 108 -1.46 -20.79 -20.97
CA GLU A 108 -0.80 -20.41 -22.24
C GLU A 108 0.72 -20.66 -22.27
N THR A 109 1.36 -20.90 -21.12
CA THR A 109 2.83 -21.13 -21.03
C THR A 109 3.23 -22.61 -20.97
N GLN A 110 2.30 -23.55 -21.19
CA GLN A 110 2.54 -24.99 -21.23
C GLN A 110 2.81 -25.59 -22.64
N TRP A 111 3.29 -24.79 -23.60
CA TRP A 111 3.78 -25.27 -24.91
C TRP A 111 5.22 -24.86 -25.15
#